data_AF-A0A523L4A4-F1
#
_entry.id   AF-A0A523L4A4-F1
#
_cell.length_a   1.000
_cell.length_b   1.000
_cell.length_c   1.000
_cell.angle_alpha   90.00
_cell.angle_beta   90.00
_cell.angle_gamma   90.00
#
_symmetry.space_group_name_H-M   'P 1'
#
loop_
_entity.id
_entity.type
_entity.pdbx_description
1 polymer ?
#
loop_
_entity_poly.entity_id
_entity_poly.type
_entity_poly.pdbx_seq_one_letter_code
_entity_poly.pdbx_strand_id
1 'polypeptide(L)'
;RRPTLVGDVVQNWLSLAGERHTIAFCCDIAHAHALAERFVREGVKTCVITDKTATDERDDLMGQFRVRETQVLCNVGIASYGFDCPSVDCIVLARPTKSLVLHLQQLGRGLRPYPEGNKKDCLVLDHAGNIPRHGMAEDGQFWTLETGTRVQDRQAKKRERKSIECANCRYLFSSSRECPNCGWEIPVPKRDVAHVEADLVRITKERRQLFDDRKGFYLELHAIAEIRGYKAGWPKINFKEKYGDWPPLSWDQIYDELKPITPTPATSRWVQSRMIRFAKGQKHG
;
A
#
# COMPACT_ATOMS: atom_id res chain seq x y z
N ARG A 1 -5.51 13.51 -3.76
CA ARG A 1 -4.04 13.44 -3.63
C ARG A 1 -3.51 12.58 -4.78
N ARG A 2 -2.58 13.11 -5.57
CA ARG A 2 -1.84 12.32 -6.57
C ARG A 2 -1.04 11.24 -5.85
N PRO A 3 -0.98 10.00 -6.35
CA PRO A 3 -0.04 9.00 -5.83
C PRO A 3 1.37 9.52 -6.08
N THR A 4 2.18 9.54 -5.03
CA THR A 4 3.59 9.90 -5.09
C THR A 4 4.39 8.63 -4.85
N LEU A 5 5.27 8.29 -5.78
CA LEU A 5 6.24 7.21 -5.64
C LEU A 5 7.60 7.79 -5.26
N VAL A 6 8.30 7.05 -4.42
CA VAL A 6 9.65 7.38 -3.94
C VAL A 6 10.66 6.74 -4.88
N GLY A 7 11.60 7.52 -5.41
CA GLY A 7 12.66 7.05 -6.29
C GLY A 7 12.20 6.57 -7.66
N ASP A 8 13.17 6.09 -8.43
CA ASP A 8 12.95 5.48 -9.73
C ASP A 8 12.76 3.96 -9.60
N VAL A 9 11.56 3.49 -9.95
CA VAL A 9 11.18 2.07 -9.85
C VAL A 9 12.08 1.17 -10.67
N VAL A 10 12.41 1.55 -11.91
CA VAL A 10 13.17 0.67 -12.81
C VAL A 10 14.64 0.61 -12.40
N GLN A 11 15.25 1.75 -12.11
CA GLN A 11 16.66 1.82 -11.73
C GLN A 11 16.92 1.15 -10.37
N ASN A 12 16.03 1.35 -9.40
CA ASN A 12 16.13 0.66 -8.11
C ASN A 12 15.95 -0.85 -8.27
N TRP A 13 15.06 -1.30 -9.16
CA TRP A 13 14.90 -2.71 -9.47
C TRP A 13 16.15 -3.29 -10.14
N LEU A 14 16.74 -2.60 -11.13
CA LEU A 14 17.98 -3.03 -11.79
C LEU A 14 19.12 -3.19 -10.78
N SER A 15 19.25 -2.23 -9.87
CA SER A 15 20.32 -2.23 -8.85
C SER A 15 20.11 -3.27 -7.75
N LEU A 16 18.88 -3.57 -7.35
CA LEU A 16 18.60 -4.37 -6.14
C LEU A 16 18.04 -5.77 -6.44
N ALA A 17 17.25 -5.91 -7.49
CA ALA A 17 16.55 -7.15 -7.81
C ALA A 17 17.30 -8.01 -8.85
N GLY A 18 18.03 -7.40 -9.79
CA GLY A 18 18.84 -8.13 -10.78
C GLY A 18 18.00 -9.11 -11.61
N GLU A 19 18.32 -10.40 -11.54
CA GLU A 19 17.66 -11.47 -12.32
C GLU A 19 16.38 -12.04 -11.68
N ARG A 20 15.88 -11.41 -10.61
CA ARG A 20 14.71 -11.89 -9.87
C ARG A 20 13.44 -11.88 -10.71
N HIS A 21 12.62 -12.92 -10.52
CA HIS A 21 11.33 -13.09 -11.17
C HIS A 21 10.28 -12.25 -10.44
N THR A 22 9.79 -11.21 -11.11
CA THR A 22 9.21 -10.05 -10.44
C THR A 22 7.77 -9.78 -10.83
N ILE A 23 6.96 -9.40 -9.84
CA ILE A 23 5.65 -8.79 -10.07
C ILE A 23 5.65 -7.34 -9.61
N ALA A 24 5.22 -6.43 -10.48
CA ALA A 24 5.05 -5.02 -10.18
C ALA A 24 3.58 -4.62 -10.11
N PHE A 25 3.14 -4.17 -8.93
CA PHE A 25 1.78 -3.68 -8.70
C PHE A 25 1.67 -2.18 -8.99
N CYS A 26 1.01 -1.85 -10.10
CA CYS A 26 0.96 -0.50 -10.65
C CYS A 26 -0.28 0.30 -10.21
N CYS A 27 -0.20 1.64 -10.30
CA CYS A 27 -1.27 2.56 -9.92
C CYS A 27 -2.51 2.45 -10.81
N ASP A 28 -2.30 2.49 -12.13
CA ASP A 28 -3.31 2.40 -13.17
C ASP A 28 -2.69 1.81 -14.46
N ILE A 29 -3.53 1.60 -15.49
CA ILE A 29 -3.15 0.97 -16.77
C ILE A 29 -2.05 1.77 -17.47
N ALA A 30 -2.18 3.10 -17.53
CA ALA A 30 -1.19 3.96 -18.18
C ALA A 30 0.17 3.86 -17.48
N HIS A 31 0.19 3.87 -16.14
CA HIS A 31 1.41 3.69 -15.36
C HIS A 31 2.03 2.30 -15.58
N ALA A 32 1.22 1.24 -15.72
CA ALA A 32 1.75 -0.10 -15.98
C ALA A 32 2.44 -0.21 -17.34
N HIS A 33 1.83 0.34 -18.40
CA HIS A 33 2.47 0.38 -19.73
C HIS A 33 3.73 1.24 -19.72
N ALA A 34 3.67 2.44 -19.14
CA ALA A 34 4.84 3.31 -19.04
C ALA A 34 6.00 2.65 -18.28
N LEU A 35 5.72 1.93 -17.19
CA LEU A 35 6.73 1.20 -16.43
C LEU A 35 7.30 0.02 -17.22
N ALA A 36 6.44 -0.73 -17.93
CA ALA A 36 6.87 -1.86 -18.75
C ALA A 36 7.75 -1.42 -19.93
N GLU A 37 7.40 -0.34 -20.62
CA GLU A 37 8.23 0.24 -21.68
C GLU A 37 9.61 0.64 -21.18
N ARG A 38 9.71 1.13 -19.94
CA ARG A 38 10.99 1.47 -19.32
C ARG A 38 11.81 0.21 -19.04
N PHE A 39 11.22 -0.84 -18.49
CA PHE A 39 11.92 -2.12 -18.31
C PHE A 39 12.40 -2.71 -19.64
N VAL A 40 11.56 -2.70 -20.68
CA VAL A 40 11.93 -3.19 -22.02
C VAL A 40 13.08 -2.40 -22.62
N ARG A 41 13.12 -1.07 -22.43
CA ARG A 41 14.25 -0.22 -22.87
C ARG A 41 15.57 -0.59 -22.21
N GLU A 42 15.52 -1.11 -20.99
CA GLU A 42 16.68 -1.61 -20.24
C GLU A 42 16.99 -3.09 -20.55
N GLY A 43 16.34 -3.67 -21.57
CA GLY A 43 16.55 -5.06 -22.00
C GLY A 43 15.82 -6.11 -21.17
N VAL A 44 14.94 -5.71 -20.25
CA VAL A 44 14.22 -6.63 -19.36
C VAL A 44 12.93 -7.11 -20.02
N LYS A 45 12.79 -8.42 -20.19
CA LYS A 45 11.57 -9.04 -20.74
C LYS A 45 10.39 -8.79 -19.79
N THR A 46 9.41 -8.01 -20.25
CA THR A 46 8.33 -7.50 -19.40
C THR A 46 6.99 -7.61 -20.12
N CYS A 47 5.94 -7.99 -19.39
CA CYS A 47 4.57 -7.98 -19.90
C CYS A 47 3.63 -7.20 -18.98
N VAL A 48 2.47 -6.81 -19.52
CA VAL A 48 1.45 -6.04 -18.82
C VAL A 48 0.13 -6.82 -18.81
N ILE A 49 -0.45 -7.02 -17.63
CA ILE A 49 -1.78 -7.65 -17.48
C ILE A 49 -2.72 -6.70 -16.73
N THR A 50 -3.86 -6.37 -17.34
CA THR A 50 -4.87 -5.44 -16.80
C THR A 50 -6.27 -6.02 -16.91
N ASP A 51 -7.24 -5.48 -16.17
CA ASP A 51 -8.64 -5.94 -16.21
C ASP A 51 -9.27 -5.90 -17.61
N LYS A 52 -8.62 -5.20 -18.56
CA LYS A 52 -8.99 -5.13 -19.98
C LYS A 52 -8.29 -6.15 -20.88
N THR A 53 -7.25 -6.85 -20.41
CA THR A 53 -6.56 -7.91 -21.17
C THR A 53 -7.53 -9.06 -21.41
N ALA A 54 -7.66 -9.51 -22.66
CA ALA A 54 -8.54 -10.60 -23.05
C ALA A 54 -8.14 -11.92 -22.34
N THR A 55 -9.06 -12.85 -22.19
CA THR A 55 -8.82 -14.07 -21.39
C THR A 55 -7.74 -14.96 -22.00
N ASP A 56 -7.81 -15.18 -23.30
CA ASP A 56 -6.82 -15.92 -24.10
C ASP A 56 -5.44 -15.27 -24.03
N GLU A 57 -5.35 -13.96 -24.31
CA GLU A 57 -4.09 -13.21 -24.21
C GLU A 57 -3.52 -13.26 -22.79
N ARG A 58 -4.37 -13.14 -21.77
CA ARG A 58 -3.96 -13.24 -20.37
C ARG A 58 -3.39 -14.62 -20.06
N ASP A 59 -4.03 -15.69 -20.51
CA ASP A 59 -3.59 -17.06 -20.26
C ASP A 59 -2.24 -17.33 -20.94
N ASP A 60 -2.03 -16.80 -22.14
CA ASP A 60 -0.74 -16.87 -22.86
C ASP A 60 0.37 -16.11 -22.14
N LEU A 61 0.15 -14.83 -21.79
CA LEU A 61 1.12 -14.02 -21.05
C LEU A 61 1.45 -14.64 -19.69
N MET A 62 0.45 -15.22 -19.03
CA MET A 62 0.62 -15.97 -17.78
C MET A 62 1.41 -17.25 -17.98
N GLY A 63 1.21 -17.97 -19.08
CA GLY A 63 2.01 -19.12 -19.48
C GLY A 63 3.48 -18.75 -19.61
N GLN A 64 3.78 -17.72 -20.41
CA GLN A 64 5.13 -17.19 -20.63
C GLN A 64 5.80 -16.75 -19.32
N PHE A 65 5.05 -16.07 -18.45
CA PHE A 65 5.56 -15.66 -17.14
C PHE A 65 5.89 -16.87 -16.25
N ARG A 66 5.03 -17.90 -16.20
CA ARG A 66 5.30 -19.10 -15.39
C ARG A 66 6.59 -19.81 -15.78
N VAL A 67 6.91 -19.86 -17.07
CA VAL A 67 8.15 -20.47 -17.60
C VAL A 67 9.34 -19.51 -17.65
N ARG A 68 9.23 -18.31 -17.06
CA ARG A 68 10.27 -17.26 -17.03
C ARG A 68 10.71 -16.76 -18.41
N GLU A 69 9.89 -16.90 -19.44
CA GLU A 69 10.09 -16.19 -20.71
C GLU A 69 9.93 -14.69 -20.52
N THR A 70 9.05 -14.28 -19.61
CA THR A 70 8.95 -12.92 -19.11
C THR A 70 9.51 -12.84 -17.69
N GLN A 71 10.35 -11.85 -17.41
CA GLN A 71 10.98 -11.66 -16.11
C GLN A 71 10.15 -10.76 -15.18
N VAL A 72 9.53 -9.71 -15.73
CA VAL A 72 8.73 -8.74 -14.97
C VAL A 72 7.28 -8.74 -15.45
N LEU A 73 6.33 -8.91 -14.53
CA LEU A 73 4.91 -8.76 -14.81
C LEU A 73 4.39 -7.48 -14.15
N CYS A 74 4.09 -6.47 -14.96
CA CYS A 74 3.39 -5.26 -14.50
C CYS A 74 1.87 -5.51 -14.50
N ASN A 75 1.21 -5.36 -13.35
CA ASN A 75 -0.23 -5.60 -13.25
C ASN A 75 -1.01 -4.44 -12.63
N VAL A 76 -2.28 -4.36 -13.03
CA VAL A 76 -3.27 -3.43 -12.47
C VAL A 76 -4.57 -4.19 -12.22
N GLY A 77 -4.99 -4.24 -10.97
CA GLY A 77 -6.34 -4.71 -10.62
C GLY A 77 -6.61 -6.22 -10.74
N ILE A 78 -5.74 -7.03 -11.37
CA ILE A 78 -5.92 -8.49 -11.51
C ILE A 78 -5.15 -9.32 -10.47
N ALA A 79 -4.63 -8.70 -9.41
CA ALA A 79 -3.87 -9.44 -8.40
C ALA A 79 -4.68 -10.47 -7.58
N SER A 80 -6.01 -10.57 -7.76
CA SER A 80 -6.90 -11.20 -6.78
C SER A 80 -7.43 -12.59 -7.17
N TYR A 81 -7.59 -12.92 -8.45
CA TYR A 81 -8.21 -14.20 -8.86
C TYR A 81 -7.41 -14.86 -10.00
N GLY A 82 -6.77 -16.00 -9.73
CA GLY A 82 -6.17 -16.87 -10.75
C GLY A 82 -4.64 -16.81 -10.92
N PHE A 83 -3.95 -15.82 -10.34
CA PHE A 83 -2.49 -15.74 -10.40
C PHE A 83 -1.82 -16.63 -9.34
N ASP A 84 -1.24 -17.74 -9.78
CA ASP A 84 -0.36 -18.60 -8.98
C ASP A 84 0.95 -18.86 -9.73
N CYS A 85 2.05 -18.33 -9.19
CA CYS A 85 3.39 -18.53 -9.71
C CYS A 85 4.38 -18.55 -8.52
N PRO A 86 4.67 -19.73 -7.94
CA PRO A 86 5.55 -19.84 -6.77
C PRO A 86 6.98 -19.35 -7.04
N SER A 87 7.42 -19.37 -8.30
CA SER A 87 8.76 -18.98 -8.74
C SER A 87 9.04 -17.49 -8.65
N VAL A 88 8.04 -16.67 -8.30
CA VAL A 88 8.19 -15.22 -8.07
C VAL A 88 8.97 -14.99 -6.79
N ASP A 89 10.06 -14.24 -6.86
CA ASP A 89 10.99 -13.98 -5.74
C ASP A 89 11.30 -12.47 -5.59
N CYS A 90 10.57 -11.61 -6.30
CA CYS A 90 10.54 -10.18 -6.06
C CYS A 90 9.14 -9.56 -6.26
N ILE A 91 8.78 -8.62 -5.38
CA ILE A 91 7.54 -7.85 -5.44
C ILE A 91 7.87 -6.35 -5.44
N VAL A 92 7.37 -5.63 -6.44
CA VAL A 92 7.46 -4.17 -6.54
C VAL A 92 6.10 -3.55 -6.21
N LEU A 93 6.04 -2.77 -5.14
CA LEU A 93 4.86 -2.02 -4.72
C LEU A 93 4.94 -0.59 -5.26
N ALA A 94 4.46 -0.38 -6.49
CA ALA A 94 4.40 0.92 -7.15
C ALA A 94 3.00 1.56 -7.09
N ARG A 95 2.20 1.17 -6.10
CA ARG A 95 0.86 1.71 -5.86
C ARG A 95 0.58 1.90 -4.37
N PRO A 96 0.17 3.11 -3.94
CA PRO A 96 -0.30 3.32 -2.58
C PRO A 96 -1.58 2.52 -2.32
N THR A 97 -1.51 1.57 -1.37
CA THR A 97 -2.61 0.72 -0.97
C THR A 97 -3.12 1.15 0.39
N LYS A 98 -4.44 1.40 0.51
CA LYS A 98 -5.09 1.74 1.79
C LYS A 98 -5.65 0.54 2.54
N SER A 99 -5.87 -0.57 1.84
CA SER A 99 -6.43 -1.80 2.40
C SER A 99 -5.30 -2.72 2.85
N LEU A 100 -5.23 -3.02 4.15
CA LEU A 100 -4.29 -4.01 4.69
C LEU A 100 -4.43 -5.37 4.01
N VAL A 101 -5.68 -5.81 3.78
CA VAL A 101 -5.97 -7.09 3.12
C VAL A 101 -5.37 -7.13 1.71
N LEU A 102 -5.51 -6.05 0.93
CA LEU A 102 -4.95 -6.00 -0.42
C LEU A 102 -3.41 -5.99 -0.37
N HIS A 103 -2.81 -5.27 0.57
CA HIS A 103 -1.37 -5.27 0.79
C HIS A 103 -0.83 -6.67 1.10
N LEU A 104 -1.46 -7.39 2.03
CA LEU A 104 -1.09 -8.76 2.37
C LEU A 104 -1.30 -9.72 1.20
N GLN A 105 -2.36 -9.56 0.41
CA GLN A 105 -2.57 -10.34 -0.82
C GLN A 105 -1.47 -10.10 -1.85
N GLN A 106 -1.01 -8.86 -2.02
CA GLN A 106 0.10 -8.51 -2.92
C GLN A 106 1.40 -9.16 -2.46
N LEU A 107 1.75 -9.02 -1.18
CA LEU A 107 2.96 -9.64 -0.61
C LEU A 107 2.89 -11.17 -0.70
N GLY A 108 1.73 -11.77 -0.44
CA GLY A 108 1.53 -13.22 -0.49
C GLY A 108 1.82 -13.85 -1.85
N ARG A 109 1.85 -13.09 -2.95
CA ARG A 109 2.25 -13.61 -4.27
C ARG A 109 3.73 -13.96 -4.34
N GLY A 110 4.58 -13.27 -3.58
CA GLY A 110 6.01 -13.55 -3.54
C GLY A 110 6.43 -14.45 -2.38
N LEU A 111 5.55 -14.78 -1.44
CA LEU A 111 5.91 -15.53 -0.21
C LEU A 111 5.70 -17.03 -0.31
N ARG A 112 5.20 -17.54 -1.45
CA ARG A 112 5.03 -18.98 -1.66
C ARG A 112 6.39 -19.67 -1.72
N PRO A 113 6.62 -20.78 -0.99
CA PRO A 113 7.83 -21.56 -1.11
C PRO A 113 7.99 -22.10 -2.54
N TYR A 114 9.23 -22.12 -3.04
CA TYR A 114 9.55 -22.73 -4.33
C TYR A 114 10.90 -23.47 -4.26
N PRO A 115 10.92 -24.66 -3.63
CA PRO A 115 12.15 -25.41 -3.40
C PRO A 115 12.84 -25.84 -4.70
N GLU A 116 12.05 -26.21 -5.71
CA GLU A 116 12.54 -26.65 -7.03
C GLU A 116 13.38 -25.59 -7.74
N GLY A 117 13.08 -24.30 -7.52
CA GLY A 117 13.86 -23.18 -8.06
C GLY A 117 14.88 -22.59 -7.07
N ASN A 118 15.20 -23.29 -5.98
CA ASN A 118 16.15 -22.83 -4.96
C ASN A 118 15.83 -21.43 -4.39
N LYS A 119 14.55 -21.10 -4.27
CA LYS A 119 14.10 -19.81 -3.76
C LYS A 119 14.34 -19.72 -2.25
N LYS A 120 15.24 -18.82 -1.84
CA LYS A 120 15.62 -18.61 -0.43
C LYS A 120 14.86 -17.48 0.26
N ASP A 121 14.51 -16.45 -0.50
CA ASP A 121 13.87 -15.25 0.02
C ASP A 121 12.94 -14.61 -1.04
N CYS A 122 12.25 -13.55 -0.63
CA CYS A 122 11.47 -12.69 -1.52
C CYS A 122 11.85 -11.24 -1.26
N LEU A 123 12.34 -10.53 -2.27
CA LEU A 123 12.69 -9.12 -2.18
C LEU A 123 11.44 -8.25 -2.39
N VAL A 124 11.14 -7.37 -1.44
CA VAL A 124 10.03 -6.41 -1.57
C VAL A 124 10.58 -5.00 -1.75
N LEU A 125 10.28 -4.38 -2.88
CA LEU A 125 10.63 -2.99 -3.19
C LEU A 125 9.39 -2.11 -3.04
N ASP A 126 9.35 -1.31 -1.97
CA ASP A 126 8.20 -0.45 -1.65
C ASP A 126 8.45 1.01 -2.01
N HIS A 127 7.95 1.41 -3.18
CA HIS A 127 8.00 2.79 -3.66
C HIS A 127 6.79 3.62 -3.21
N ALA A 128 5.78 2.98 -2.60
CA ALA A 128 4.50 3.61 -2.29
C ALA A 128 4.25 3.85 -0.79
N GLY A 129 5.22 3.49 0.05
CA GLY A 129 5.14 3.60 1.50
C GLY A 129 4.01 2.74 2.07
N ASN A 130 3.86 1.52 1.56
CA ASN A 130 2.91 0.53 2.05
C ASN A 130 3.44 -0.23 3.26
N ILE A 131 4.72 -0.62 3.29
CA ILE A 131 5.35 -1.30 4.42
C ILE A 131 5.32 -0.40 5.67
N PRO A 132 5.71 0.89 5.61
CA PRO A 132 5.56 1.76 6.77
C PRO A 132 4.11 1.99 7.23
N ARG A 133 3.13 1.73 6.36
CA ARG A 133 1.71 1.94 6.65
C ARG A 133 1.04 0.72 7.27
N HIS A 134 1.38 -0.47 6.79
CA HIS A 134 0.67 -1.72 7.08
C HIS A 134 1.53 -2.75 7.83
N GLY A 135 2.83 -2.52 7.91
CA GLY A 135 3.79 -3.50 8.41
C GLY A 135 4.25 -4.51 7.35
N MET A 136 5.09 -5.43 7.80
CA MET A 136 5.59 -6.59 7.06
C MET A 136 4.54 -7.70 7.00
N ALA A 137 4.73 -8.64 6.08
CA ALA A 137 3.83 -9.79 5.96
C ALA A 137 3.89 -10.74 7.15
N GLU A 138 5.03 -10.81 7.84
CA GLU A 138 5.26 -11.66 9.02
C GLU A 138 4.81 -11.02 10.33
N ASP A 139 4.39 -9.75 10.30
CA ASP A 139 3.86 -9.09 11.49
C ASP A 139 2.53 -9.77 11.85
N GLY A 140 2.46 -10.37 13.04
CA GLY A 140 1.29 -11.10 13.51
C GLY A 140 0.06 -10.20 13.53
N GLN A 141 -0.98 -10.57 12.77
CA GLN A 141 -2.22 -9.81 12.71
C GLN A 141 -3.21 -10.36 13.74
N PHE A 142 -3.58 -9.52 14.71
CA PHE A 142 -4.63 -9.85 15.67
C PHE A 142 -6.00 -9.50 15.09
N TRP A 143 -6.66 -10.49 14.49
CA TRP A 143 -8.03 -10.35 14.02
C TRP A 143 -8.99 -10.51 15.20
N THR A 144 -9.66 -9.43 15.60
CA THR A 144 -10.77 -9.52 16.56
C THR A 144 -12.09 -9.73 15.83
N LEU A 145 -12.91 -10.65 16.35
CA LEU A 145 -14.30 -10.82 15.92
C LEU A 145 -15.22 -9.75 16.53
N GLU A 146 -14.75 -9.03 17.54
CA GLU A 146 -15.48 -7.96 18.22
C GLU A 146 -15.39 -6.66 17.40
N THR A 147 -16.20 -6.54 16.35
CA THR A 147 -16.20 -5.35 15.49
C THR A 147 -16.85 -4.11 16.13
N GLY A 148 -17.23 -4.14 17.42
CA GLY A 148 -17.95 -3.07 18.12
C GLY A 148 -19.30 -2.67 17.50
N THR A 149 -19.69 -3.35 16.42
CA THR A 149 -20.92 -3.20 15.64
C THR A 149 -21.42 -4.60 15.37
N ARG A 150 -22.66 -4.91 15.71
CA ARG A 150 -23.25 -6.21 15.35
C ARG A 150 -23.36 -6.26 13.83
N VAL A 151 -23.19 -7.44 13.23
CA VAL A 151 -23.36 -7.63 11.78
C VAL A 151 -24.73 -7.12 11.31
N GLN A 152 -25.74 -7.21 12.19
CA GLN A 152 -27.10 -6.69 12.02
C GLN A 152 -27.13 -5.17 11.83
N ASP A 153 -26.27 -4.41 12.50
CA ASP A 153 -26.19 -2.94 12.40
C ASP A 153 -25.57 -2.47 11.07
N ARG A 154 -24.74 -3.32 10.42
CA ARG A 154 -24.17 -3.01 9.09
C ARG A 154 -25.22 -3.07 7.98
N GLN A 155 -26.31 -3.82 8.16
CA GLN A 155 -27.39 -3.89 7.16
C GLN A 155 -28.13 -2.55 6.99
N ALA A 156 -28.03 -1.64 7.97
CA ALA A 156 -28.69 -0.33 7.95
C ALA A 156 -27.96 0.76 7.12
N LYS A 157 -26.76 0.49 6.58
CA LYS A 157 -26.08 1.43 5.65
C LYS A 157 -25.88 0.80 4.27
N LYS A 158 -26.99 0.42 3.62
CA LYS A 158 -26.98 0.23 2.17
C LYS A 158 -26.73 1.60 1.55
N ARG A 159 -25.46 1.91 1.24
CA ARG A 159 -25.11 3.11 0.48
C ARG A 159 -25.96 3.09 -0.79
N GLU A 160 -26.90 4.02 -0.90
CA GLU A 160 -27.63 4.22 -2.15
C GLU A 160 -26.62 4.39 -3.27
N ARG A 161 -26.75 3.55 -4.31
CA ARG A 161 -25.86 3.61 -5.45
C ARG A 161 -26.14 4.92 -6.16
N LYS A 162 -25.16 5.83 -6.17
CA LYS A 162 -25.28 7.10 -6.88
C LYS A 162 -25.56 6.83 -8.35
N SER A 163 -26.62 7.42 -8.88
CA SER A 163 -26.91 7.40 -10.32
C SER A 163 -25.84 8.18 -11.06
N ILE A 164 -25.35 7.59 -12.14
CA ILE A 164 -24.39 8.16 -13.09
C ILE A 164 -25.18 8.50 -14.35
N GLU A 165 -25.07 9.74 -14.81
CA GLU A 165 -25.62 10.19 -16.08
C GLU A 165 -24.57 9.96 -17.18
N CYS A 166 -24.97 9.29 -18.26
CA CYS A 166 -24.09 9.11 -19.41
C CYS A 166 -23.81 10.45 -20.11
N ALA A 167 -22.53 10.78 -20.31
CA ALA A 167 -22.15 12.02 -21.00
C ALA A 167 -22.53 12.01 -22.51
N ASN A 168 -22.74 10.83 -23.11
CA ASN A 168 -23.07 10.70 -24.53
C ASN A 168 -24.59 10.71 -24.78
N CYS A 169 -25.35 9.82 -24.13
CA CYS A 169 -26.77 9.64 -24.40
C CYS A 169 -27.70 10.00 -23.22
N ARG A 170 -27.17 10.62 -22.15
CA ARG A 170 -27.92 11.07 -20.96
C ARG A 170 -28.62 9.98 -20.15
N TYR A 171 -28.45 8.70 -20.53
CA TYR A 171 -29.04 7.57 -19.81
C TYR A 171 -28.52 7.48 -18.38
N LEU A 172 -29.41 7.23 -17.42
CA LEU A 172 -29.09 7.08 -16.00
C LEU A 172 -28.85 5.62 -15.63
N PHE A 173 -27.70 5.32 -15.03
CA PHE A 173 -27.32 3.98 -14.62
C PHE A 173 -26.47 4.02 -13.34
N SER A 174 -26.46 2.94 -12.55
CA SER A 174 -25.89 2.96 -11.19
C SER A 174 -24.92 1.82 -10.88
N SER A 175 -24.62 0.96 -11.87
CA SER A 175 -23.99 -0.34 -11.62
C SER A 175 -23.03 -0.84 -12.71
N SER A 176 -22.79 -0.07 -13.78
CA SER A 176 -21.91 -0.47 -14.89
C SER A 176 -20.81 0.57 -15.11
N ARG A 177 -19.67 0.15 -15.69
CA ARG A 177 -18.62 1.06 -16.21
C ARG A 177 -18.91 1.54 -17.62
N GLU A 178 -19.81 0.86 -18.31
CA GLU A 178 -20.27 1.18 -19.65
C GLU A 178 -21.75 1.55 -19.60
N CYS A 179 -22.13 2.58 -20.35
CA CYS A 179 -23.51 2.96 -20.51
C CYS A 179 -24.28 1.80 -21.17
N PRO A 180 -25.33 1.23 -20.52
CA PRO A 180 -26.10 0.12 -21.09
C PRO A 180 -26.83 0.47 -22.39
N ASN A 181 -27.04 1.77 -22.66
CA ASN A 181 -27.77 2.24 -23.83
C ASN A 181 -26.88 2.49 -25.05
N CYS A 182 -25.68 3.07 -24.86
CA CYS A 182 -24.84 3.51 -25.98
C CYS A 182 -23.39 2.99 -25.94
N GLY A 183 -23.03 2.19 -24.94
CA GLY A 183 -21.68 1.66 -24.80
C GLY A 183 -20.62 2.68 -24.37
N TRP A 184 -20.99 3.92 -24.02
CA TRP A 184 -20.03 4.91 -23.52
C TRP A 184 -19.35 4.43 -22.24
N GLU A 185 -18.03 4.24 -22.30
CA GLU A 185 -17.19 3.94 -21.14
C GLU A 185 -17.01 5.18 -20.26
N ILE A 186 -17.24 5.03 -18.96
CA ILE A 186 -16.96 6.09 -17.99
C ILE A 186 -15.43 6.33 -17.98
N PRO A 187 -14.95 7.53 -18.37
CA PRO A 187 -13.54 7.81 -18.39
C PRO A 187 -13.00 7.78 -16.96
N VAL A 188 -12.07 6.86 -16.69
CA VAL A 188 -11.34 6.84 -15.43
C VAL A 188 -10.33 7.98 -15.47
N PRO A 189 -10.34 8.92 -14.51
CA PRO A 189 -9.36 9.99 -14.49
C PRO A 189 -7.96 9.39 -14.38
N LYS A 190 -7.12 9.66 -15.38
CA LYS A 190 -5.69 9.33 -15.36
C LYS A 190 -5.07 9.99 -14.13
N ARG A 191 -4.30 9.23 -13.35
CA ARG A 191 -3.59 9.78 -12.20
C ARG A 191 -2.14 9.92 -12.59
N ASP A 192 -1.71 11.15 -12.83
CA ASP A 192 -0.28 11.40 -12.96
C ASP A 192 0.41 10.94 -11.66
N VAL A 193 1.32 9.98 -11.82
CA VAL A 193 2.14 9.44 -10.75
C VAL A 193 3.35 10.36 -10.63
N ALA A 194 3.44 11.09 -9.52
CA ALA A 194 4.60 11.93 -9.26
C ALA A 194 5.73 11.07 -8.67
N HIS A 195 6.96 11.23 -9.15
CA HIS A 195 8.15 10.65 -8.52
C HIS A 195 8.82 11.71 -7.66
N VAL A 196 9.22 11.32 -6.44
CA VAL A 196 10.09 12.11 -5.56
C VAL A 196 11.46 11.46 -5.57
N GLU A 197 12.50 12.21 -5.89
CA GLU A 197 13.88 11.72 -5.84
C GLU A 197 14.25 11.35 -4.40
N ALA A 198 14.44 10.06 -4.17
CA ALA A 198 14.89 9.49 -2.90
C ALA A 198 15.22 8.01 -3.08
N ASP A 199 16.17 7.53 -2.28
CA ASP A 199 16.64 6.14 -2.35
C ASP A 199 15.80 5.20 -1.48
N LEU A 200 15.72 3.95 -1.90
CA LEU A 200 15.15 2.89 -1.07
C LEU A 200 16.13 2.53 0.04
N VAL A 201 15.62 2.53 1.28
CA VAL A 201 16.40 2.13 2.46
C VAL A 201 15.95 0.75 2.90
N ARG A 202 16.92 -0.15 3.13
CA ARG A 202 16.64 -1.48 3.68
C ARG A 202 16.02 -1.38 5.07
N ILE A 203 14.91 -2.09 5.28
CA ILE A 203 14.29 -2.21 6.60
C ILE A 203 14.92 -3.39 7.33
N THR A 204 15.65 -3.12 8.41
CA THR A 204 16.21 -4.15 9.31
C THR A 204 15.22 -4.51 10.42
N LYS A 205 15.55 -5.53 11.24
CA LYS A 205 14.70 -5.95 12.38
C LYS A 205 14.54 -4.84 13.42
N GLU A 206 15.50 -3.94 13.56
CA GLU A 206 15.48 -2.80 14.47
C GLU A 206 14.49 -1.74 13.96
N ARG A 207 14.52 -1.43 12.66
CA ARG A 207 13.47 -0.63 12.00
C ARG A 207 12.11 -1.34 11.99
N ARG A 208 12.07 -2.68 12.05
CA ARG A 208 10.82 -3.45 12.17
C ARG A 208 10.12 -3.22 13.50
N GLN A 209 10.87 -3.09 14.60
CA GLN A 209 10.29 -2.79 15.92
C GLN A 209 9.66 -1.39 16.01
N LEU A 210 9.92 -0.52 15.04
CA LEU A 210 9.17 0.74 14.89
C LEU A 210 7.70 0.50 14.47
N PHE A 211 7.35 -0.67 13.95
CA PHE A 211 6.01 -0.97 13.42
C PHE A 211 5.14 -1.80 14.36
N ASP A 212 5.60 -2.09 15.59
CA ASP A 212 4.70 -2.53 16.65
C ASP A 212 3.73 -1.37 16.97
N ASP A 213 2.40 -1.57 16.83
CA ASP A 213 1.39 -0.50 16.85
C ASP A 213 1.52 0.42 18.07
N ARG A 214 1.90 -0.13 19.23
CA ARG A 214 2.18 0.67 20.44
C ARG A 214 3.49 1.44 20.32
N LYS A 215 4.61 0.75 20.06
CA LYS A 215 5.94 1.37 20.03
C LYS A 215 6.07 2.39 18.90
N GLY A 216 5.59 2.05 17.70
CA GLY A 216 5.52 2.97 16.56
C GLY A 216 4.70 4.21 16.84
N PHE A 217 3.50 4.04 17.41
CA PHE A 217 2.68 5.17 17.82
C PHE A 217 3.41 6.09 18.82
N TYR A 218 4.12 5.51 19.79
CA TYR A 218 4.90 6.30 20.75
C TYR A 218 6.02 7.11 20.10
N LEU A 219 6.78 6.49 19.21
CA LEU A 219 7.87 7.13 18.49
C LEU A 219 7.38 8.21 17.51
N GLU A 220 6.23 7.99 16.87
CA GLU A 220 5.57 8.99 16.03
C GLU A 220 5.06 10.19 16.84
N LEU A 221 4.58 9.99 18.08
CA LEU A 221 4.20 11.09 18.97
C LEU A 221 5.41 11.96 19.35
N HIS A 222 6.57 11.35 19.57
CA HIS A 222 7.83 12.07 19.79
C HIS A 222 8.21 12.93 18.58
N ALA A 223 8.16 12.37 17.37
CA ALA A 223 8.39 13.13 16.15
C ALA A 223 7.42 14.31 15.97
N ILE A 224 6.14 14.13 16.31
CA ILE A 224 5.15 15.24 16.31
C ILE A 224 5.50 16.29 17.36
N ALA A 225 5.97 15.87 18.54
CA ALA A 225 6.35 16.78 19.60
C ALA A 225 7.54 17.67 19.20
N GLU A 226 8.57 17.10 18.56
CA GLU A 226 9.68 17.89 18.03
C GLU A 226 9.23 18.85 16.92
N ILE A 227 8.49 18.37 15.92
CA ILE A 227 8.02 19.20 14.80
C ILE A 227 7.16 20.37 15.27
N ARG A 228 6.37 20.19 16.34
CA ARG A 228 5.43 21.19 16.86
C ARG A 228 5.92 21.93 18.10
N GLY A 229 7.13 21.65 18.57
CA GLY A 229 7.70 22.27 19.77
C GLY A 229 6.92 21.96 21.06
N TYR A 230 6.37 20.75 21.20
CA TYR A 230 5.69 20.34 22.44
C TYR A 230 6.68 19.86 23.51
N LYS A 231 6.21 19.88 24.78
CA LYS A 231 7.01 19.45 25.93
C LYS A 231 7.37 17.96 25.83
N ALA A 232 8.55 17.58 26.33
CA ALA A 232 9.05 16.20 26.33
C ALA A 232 8.13 15.16 27.02
N GLY A 233 7.27 15.59 27.96
CA GLY A 233 6.27 14.71 28.58
C GLY A 233 5.01 14.46 27.73
N TRP A 234 4.81 15.22 26.66
CA TRP A 234 3.61 15.17 25.83
C TRP A 234 3.38 13.80 25.16
N PRO A 235 4.41 13.13 24.58
CA PRO A 235 4.25 11.80 24.01
C PRO A 235 3.77 10.76 25.04
N LYS A 236 4.32 10.79 26.26
CA LYS A 236 3.97 9.87 27.35
C LYS A 236 2.50 9.98 27.75
N ILE A 237 2.02 11.22 27.89
CA ILE A 237 0.63 11.50 28.27
C ILE A 237 -0.33 10.99 27.17
N ASN A 238 -0.05 11.32 25.91
CA ASN A 238 -0.90 10.91 24.79
C ASN A 238 -0.86 9.39 24.55
N PHE A 239 0.26 8.74 24.82
CA PHE A 239 0.37 7.29 24.79
C PHE A 239 -0.52 6.64 25.85
N LYS A 240 -0.43 7.11 27.10
CA LYS A 240 -1.28 6.63 28.20
C LYS A 240 -2.76 6.86 27.90
N GLU A 241 -3.11 8.01 27.32
CA GLU A 241 -4.50 8.31 26.96
C GLU A 241 -5.06 7.37 25.88
N LYS A 242 -4.21 6.90 24.94
CA LYS A 242 -4.63 5.96 23.89
C LYS A 242 -4.70 4.51 24.38
N TYR A 243 -3.71 4.06 25.16
CA TYR A 243 -3.52 2.64 25.49
C TYR A 243 -3.73 2.28 26.96
N GLY A 244 -4.04 3.24 27.84
CA GLY A 244 -4.28 3.01 29.27
C GLY A 244 -3.02 2.91 30.13
N ASP A 245 -1.91 2.41 29.58
CA ASP A 245 -0.63 2.23 30.29
C ASP A 245 0.44 3.25 29.88
N TRP A 246 1.43 3.45 30.75
CA TRP A 246 2.63 4.21 30.41
C TRP A 246 3.54 3.43 29.44
N PRO A 247 4.25 4.13 28.54
CA PRO A 247 5.23 3.49 27.67
C PRO A 247 6.45 3.05 28.48
N PRO A 248 7.11 1.93 28.11
CA PRO A 248 8.39 1.53 28.71
C PRO A 248 9.45 2.64 28.63
N LEU A 249 10.22 2.82 29.70
CA LEU A 249 11.28 3.84 29.78
C LEU A 249 12.36 3.67 28.70
N SER A 250 12.63 2.43 28.31
CA SER A 250 13.60 2.10 27.26
C SER A 250 13.23 2.68 25.88
N TRP A 251 11.97 3.08 25.66
CA TRP A 251 11.53 3.60 24.37
C TRP A 251 11.98 5.04 24.10
N ASP A 252 12.30 5.82 25.13
CA ASP A 252 12.82 7.18 24.95
C ASP A 252 14.23 7.16 24.33
N GLN A 253 15.10 6.26 24.80
CA GLN A 253 16.44 6.06 24.26
C GLN A 253 16.40 5.62 22.79
N ILE A 254 15.44 4.76 22.45
CA ILE A 254 15.24 4.26 21.08
C ILE A 254 14.82 5.37 20.12
N TYR A 255 14.07 6.36 20.59
CA TYR A 255 13.71 7.51 19.76
C TYR A 255 14.94 8.33 19.36
N ASP A 256 15.82 8.61 20.32
CA ASP A 256 17.03 9.40 20.11
C ASP A 256 18.00 8.76 19.11
N GLU A 257 18.03 7.42 19.05
CA GLU A 257 18.86 6.66 18.11
C GLU A 257 18.28 6.62 16.69
N LEU A 258 16.97 6.81 16.52
CA LEU A 258 16.25 6.53 15.27
C LEU A 258 15.70 7.77 14.55
N LYS A 259 15.93 8.97 15.11
CA LYS A 259 15.53 10.24 14.47
C LYS A 259 16.33 10.49 13.18
N PRO A 260 15.70 11.04 12.12
CA PRO A 260 14.32 11.55 12.07
C PRO A 260 13.29 10.47 11.72
N ILE A 261 12.16 10.48 12.45
CA ILE A 261 10.99 9.63 12.18
C ILE A 261 9.89 10.49 11.57
N THR A 262 9.25 10.02 10.50
CA THR A 262 8.13 10.73 9.87
C THR A 262 6.79 10.20 10.41
N PRO A 263 5.94 11.04 11.04
CA PRO A 263 4.65 10.58 11.57
C PRO A 263 3.69 10.09 10.49
N THR A 264 2.96 9.01 10.76
CA THR A 264 1.97 8.52 9.81
C THR A 264 0.75 9.44 9.75
N PRO A 265 -0.01 9.44 8.63
CA PRO A 265 -1.27 10.17 8.55
C PRO A 265 -2.33 9.68 9.56
N ALA A 266 -2.20 8.46 10.09
CA ALA A 266 -3.11 7.93 11.11
C ALA A 266 -2.86 8.61 12.46
N THR A 267 -1.62 8.60 12.93
CA THR A 267 -1.21 9.28 14.17
C THR A 267 -1.47 10.78 14.09
N SER A 268 -1.13 11.41 12.96
CA SER A 268 -1.39 12.85 12.77
C SER A 268 -2.88 13.19 12.88
N ARG A 269 -3.78 12.37 12.32
CA ARG A 269 -5.24 12.56 12.42
C ARG A 269 -5.75 12.31 13.84
N TRP A 270 -5.19 11.32 14.55
CA TRP A 270 -5.53 11.06 15.94
C TRP A 270 -5.17 12.27 16.81
N VAL A 271 -3.96 12.81 16.69
CA VAL A 271 -3.51 14.01 17.41
C VAL A 271 -4.40 15.22 17.08
N GLN A 272 -4.70 15.43 15.81
CA GLN A 272 -5.59 16.51 15.37
C GLN A 272 -6.99 16.38 15.99
N SER A 273 -7.54 15.15 16.07
CA SER A 273 -8.84 14.92 16.69
C SER A 273 -8.86 15.28 18.18
N ARG A 274 -7.76 15.07 18.90
CA ARG A 274 -7.60 15.42 20.32
C ARG A 274 -7.51 16.92 20.52
N MET A 275 -6.79 17.63 19.65
CA MET A 275 -6.72 19.10 19.69
C MET A 275 -8.09 19.73 19.44
N ILE A 276 -8.85 19.22 18.48
CA ILE A 276 -10.22 19.67 18.23
C ILE A 276 -11.11 19.41 19.45
N ARG A 277 -10.98 18.24 20.10
CA ARG A 277 -11.72 17.91 21.33
C ARG A 277 -11.38 18.87 22.47
N PHE A 278 -10.09 19.13 22.69
CA PHE A 278 -9.61 20.07 23.72
C PHE A 278 -10.13 21.49 23.48
N ALA A 279 -10.03 21.99 22.24
CA ALA A 279 -10.52 23.31 21.86
C ALA A 279 -12.05 23.45 21.98
N LYS A 280 -12.81 22.37 21.75
CA LYS A 280 -14.26 22.35 21.97
C LYS A 280 -14.62 22.33 23.45
N GLY A 281 -13.84 21.61 24.26
CA GLY A 281 -14.01 21.57 25.72
C GLY A 281 -13.80 22.94 26.39
N GLN A 282 -12.81 23.72 25.93
CA GLN A 282 -12.57 25.08 26.44
C GLN A 282 -13.60 26.13 26.01
N LYS A 283 -14.46 25.84 25.02
CA LYS A 283 -15.54 26.75 24.61
C LYS A 283 -16.86 26.51 25.37
N HIS A 284 -16.95 25.44 26.15
CA HIS A 284 -18.18 25.01 26.84
C HIS A 284 -17.98 24.87 28.37
N GLY A 285 -16.85 25.31 28.90
CA GLY A 285 -16.57 25.44 30.33
C GLY A 285 -15.99 26.81 30.61
#